data_AF-A0A8B3PJE1-F1
#
_entry.id   AF-A0A8B3PJE1-F1
#
_cell.length_a   1.000
_cell.length_b   1.000
_cell.length_c   1.000
_cell.angle_alpha   90.00
_cell.angle_beta   90.00
_cell.angle_gamma   90.00
#
_symmetry.space_group_name_H-M   'P 1'
#
loop_
_entity.id
_entity.type
_entity.pdbx_description
1 polymer ?
#
loop_
_entity_poly.entity_id
_entity_poly.type
_entity_poly.pdbx_seq_one_letter_code
_entity_poly.pdbx_strand_id
1 'polypeptide(L)'
;MYPQRGEAPPANPDLPEEIRRDYEEASTILDLSPRGAAALVRLCIQKLCKELGQPGKNINDDIAALVKAGLDSRIQKALDAVRVIGNNAVHPGSIDLRDDRATAESLFRLLNLLAEKMISEPKHVDEVYAMLPDAAKAAIETRDKNQSEKAKA
;
A
#
# COMPACT_ATOMS: atom_id res chain seq x y z
N MET A 1 16.33 -27.58 12.95
CA MET A 1 15.76 -26.21 12.91
C MET A 1 14.52 -26.26 12.04
N TYR A 2 13.38 -25.78 12.52
CA TYR A 2 12.16 -25.62 11.72
C TYR A 2 12.10 -24.19 11.17
N PRO A 3 11.61 -23.95 9.94
CA PRO A 3 11.43 -22.59 9.45
C PRO A 3 10.40 -21.88 10.32
N GLN A 4 10.77 -20.73 10.86
CA GLN A 4 9.84 -19.78 11.48
C GLN A 4 8.92 -19.30 10.36
N ARG A 5 7.70 -19.86 10.26
CA ARG A 5 6.65 -19.26 9.44
C ARG A 5 6.16 -18.04 10.22
N GLY A 6 6.28 -16.86 9.62
CA GLY A 6 5.72 -15.66 10.23
C GLY A 6 4.19 -15.79 10.36
N GLU A 7 3.64 -15.25 11.45
CA GLU A 7 2.22 -15.34 11.79
C GLU A 7 1.38 -14.22 11.13
N ALA A 8 2.03 -13.31 10.40
CA ALA A 8 1.32 -12.28 9.65
C ALA A 8 0.56 -12.89 8.45
N PRO A 9 -0.46 -12.19 7.92
CA PRO A 9 -1.05 -12.54 6.63
C PRO A 9 0.02 -12.73 5.55
N PRO A 10 -0.22 -13.56 4.51
CA PRO A 10 0.71 -13.68 3.41
C PRO A 10 0.86 -12.33 2.70
N ALA A 11 2.08 -12.02 2.24
CA ALA A 11 2.34 -10.84 1.43
C ALA A 11 1.51 -10.88 0.14
N ASN A 12 1.02 -9.73 -0.30
CA ASN A 12 0.42 -9.62 -1.63
C ASN A 12 1.46 -10.05 -2.70
N PRO A 13 1.07 -10.92 -3.66
CA PRO A 13 2.00 -11.52 -4.61
C PRO A 13 2.57 -10.54 -5.65
N ASP A 14 1.92 -9.41 -5.87
CA ASP A 14 2.37 -8.35 -6.77
C ASP A 14 3.23 -7.30 -6.06
N LEU A 15 3.52 -7.47 -4.75
CA LEU A 15 4.49 -6.62 -4.08
C LEU A 15 5.85 -6.69 -4.79
N PRO A 16 6.51 -5.55 -5.03
CA PRO A 16 7.87 -5.52 -5.54
C PRO A 16 8.81 -6.35 -4.65
N GLU A 17 9.73 -7.08 -5.28
CA GLU A 17 10.55 -8.09 -4.61
C GLU A 17 11.30 -7.55 -3.38
N GLU A 18 11.81 -6.31 -3.45
CA GLU A 18 12.48 -5.67 -2.31
C GLU A 18 11.54 -5.47 -1.12
N ILE A 19 10.31 -5.03 -1.38
CA ILE A 19 9.29 -4.79 -0.35
C ILE A 19 8.78 -6.12 0.21
N ARG A 20 8.62 -7.13 -0.65
CA ARG A 20 8.20 -8.48 -0.25
C ARG A 20 9.20 -9.12 0.72
N ARG A 21 10.51 -8.93 0.50
CA ARG A 21 11.55 -9.43 1.41
C ARG A 21 11.47 -8.79 2.79
N ASP A 22 11.35 -7.47 2.84
CA ASP A 22 11.20 -6.75 4.11
C ASP A 22 9.90 -7.14 4.84
N TYR A 23 8.81 -7.37 4.09
CA TYR A 23 7.55 -7.88 4.63
C TYR A 23 7.74 -9.26 5.27
N GLU A 24 8.38 -10.18 4.57
CA GLU A 24 8.64 -11.54 5.05
C GLU A 24 9.53 -11.51 6.29
N GLU A 25 10.60 -10.71 6.29
CA GLU A 25 11.45 -10.49 7.46
C GLU A 25 10.63 -9.97 8.65
N ALA A 26 9.83 -8.92 8.44
CA ALA A 26 8.95 -8.38 9.47
C ALA A 26 8.01 -9.46 10.03
N SER A 27 7.46 -10.30 9.17
CA SER A 27 6.53 -11.37 9.55
C SER A 27 7.21 -12.41 10.45
N THR A 28 8.48 -12.74 10.18
CA THR A 28 9.24 -13.70 11.02
C THR A 28 9.52 -13.21 12.43
N ILE A 29 9.53 -11.89 12.65
CA ILE A 29 9.81 -11.29 13.96
C ILE A 29 8.56 -10.76 14.66
N LEU A 30 7.36 -10.96 14.10
CA LEU A 30 6.11 -10.39 14.63
C LEU A 30 5.88 -10.73 16.11
N ASP A 31 6.05 -11.98 16.52
CA ASP A 31 5.84 -12.40 17.92
C ASP A 31 7.03 -12.08 18.82
N LEU A 32 8.24 -12.08 18.24
CA LEU A 32 9.49 -11.83 18.98
C LEU A 32 9.67 -10.33 19.29
N SER A 33 9.30 -9.48 18.34
CA SER A 33 9.42 -8.03 18.41
C SER A 33 8.34 -7.39 17.55
N PRO A 34 7.10 -7.26 18.07
CA PRO A 34 6.03 -6.54 17.39
C PRO A 34 6.42 -5.13 16.96
N ARG A 35 7.21 -4.44 17.81
CA ARG A 35 7.78 -3.12 17.49
C ARG A 35 8.76 -3.17 16.32
N GLY A 36 9.63 -4.19 16.27
CA GLY A 36 10.54 -4.39 15.14
C GLY A 36 9.78 -4.68 13.85
N ALA A 37 8.79 -5.57 13.90
CA ALA A 37 7.92 -5.88 12.77
C ALA A 37 7.19 -4.62 12.27
N ALA A 38 6.59 -3.84 13.18
CA ALA A 38 5.90 -2.60 12.84
C ALA A 38 6.85 -1.59 12.17
N ALA A 39 8.09 -1.45 12.64
CA ALA A 39 9.09 -0.57 12.03
C ALA A 39 9.45 -1.01 10.60
N LEU A 40 9.64 -2.31 10.37
CA LEU A 40 9.90 -2.86 9.04
C LEU A 40 8.71 -2.69 8.09
N VAL A 41 7.48 -2.90 8.57
CA VAL A 41 6.28 -2.67 7.74
C VAL A 41 6.12 -1.19 7.38
N ARG A 42 6.48 -0.26 8.28
CA ARG A 42 6.50 1.18 7.95
C ARG A 42 7.53 1.49 6.86
N LEU A 43 8.71 0.86 6.91
CA LEU A 43 9.70 0.97 5.85
C LEU A 43 9.16 0.42 4.52
N CYS A 44 8.47 -0.72 4.55
CA CYS A 44 7.82 -1.28 3.36
C CYS A 44 6.83 -0.29 2.73
N ILE A 45 6.01 0.39 3.54
CA ILE A 45 5.06 1.40 3.05
C ILE A 45 5.79 2.60 2.44
N GLN A 46 6.89 3.06 3.05
CA GLN A 46 7.72 4.13 2.47
C GLN A 46 8.32 3.73 1.13
N LYS A 47 8.82 2.50 1.01
CA LYS A 47 9.33 1.95 -0.25
C LYS A 47 8.21 1.84 -1.29
N LEU A 48 7.02 1.38 -0.90
CA LEU A 48 5.85 1.31 -1.78
C LEU A 48 5.47 2.69 -2.32
N CYS A 49 5.50 3.74 -1.50
CA CYS A 49 5.30 5.11 -1.97
C CYS A 49 6.31 5.51 -3.06
N LYS A 50 7.57 5.07 -2.96
CA LYS A 50 8.60 5.32 -3.99
C LYS A 50 8.28 4.63 -5.31
N GLU A 51 7.85 3.37 -5.24
CA GLU A 51 7.41 2.60 -6.41
C GLU A 51 6.20 3.27 -7.11
N LEU A 52 5.34 3.94 -6.34
CA LEU A 52 4.22 4.74 -6.85
C LEU A 52 4.61 6.17 -7.28
N GLY A 53 5.91 6.44 -7.46
CA GLY A 53 6.43 7.70 -7.97
C GLY A 53 6.52 8.84 -6.95
N GLN A 54 6.37 8.55 -5.65
CA GLN A 54 6.51 9.56 -4.58
C GLN A 54 7.95 9.58 -4.01
N PRO A 55 8.37 10.65 -3.32
CA PRO A 55 9.71 10.73 -2.74
C PRO A 55 10.04 9.65 -1.70
N GLY A 56 9.05 9.13 -0.96
CA GLY A 56 9.27 8.13 0.08
C GLY A 56 10.08 8.63 1.26
N LYS A 57 10.12 9.96 1.48
CA LYS A 57 10.90 10.62 2.55
C LYS A 57 10.04 10.94 3.76
N ASN A 58 8.79 11.31 3.52
CA ASN A 58 7.82 11.64 4.55
C ASN A 58 6.51 11.00 4.17
N ILE A 59 6.14 9.96 4.91
CA ILE A 59 4.91 9.20 4.66
C ILE A 59 3.68 10.12 4.62
N ASN A 60 3.64 11.19 5.43
CA ASN A 60 2.51 12.13 5.43
C ASN A 60 2.37 12.87 4.10
N ASP A 61 3.50 13.33 3.54
CA ASP A 61 3.51 14.07 2.29
C ASP A 61 3.23 13.13 1.12
N ASP A 62 3.76 11.90 1.17
CA ASP A 62 3.51 10.87 0.16
C ASP A 62 2.02 10.46 0.16
N ILE A 63 1.39 10.28 1.32
CA ILE A 63 -0.04 10.01 1.44
C ILE A 63 -0.85 11.13 0.80
N ALA A 64 -0.55 12.39 1.14
CA ALA A 64 -1.26 13.54 0.60
C ALA A 64 -1.12 13.63 -0.94
N ALA A 65 0.06 13.26 -1.48
CA ALA A 65 0.30 13.25 -2.91
C ALA A 65 -0.45 12.11 -3.62
N LEU A 66 -0.49 10.90 -3.04
CA LEU A 66 -1.27 9.78 -3.57
C LEU A 66 -2.77 10.10 -3.58
N VAL A 67 -3.28 10.76 -2.54
CA VAL A 67 -4.68 11.25 -2.49
C VAL A 67 -4.99 12.22 -3.63
N LYS A 68 -4.07 13.15 -3.91
CA LYS A 68 -4.22 14.05 -5.07
C LYS A 68 -4.17 13.30 -6.41
N ALA A 69 -3.47 12.17 -6.47
CA ALA A 69 -3.43 11.29 -7.63
C ALA A 69 -4.68 10.39 -7.77
N GLY A 70 -5.68 10.53 -6.90
CA GLY A 70 -6.94 9.79 -7.00
C GLY A 70 -7.04 8.58 -6.07
N LEU A 71 -6.17 8.48 -5.05
CA LEU A 71 -6.26 7.43 -4.04
C LEU A 71 -7.64 7.43 -3.36
N ASP A 72 -8.25 6.25 -3.23
CA ASP A 72 -9.53 6.09 -2.56
C ASP A 72 -9.47 6.60 -1.10
N SER A 73 -10.49 7.35 -0.69
CA SER A 73 -10.57 7.95 0.65
C SER A 73 -10.47 6.93 1.80
N ARG A 74 -10.84 5.66 1.58
CA ARG A 74 -10.68 4.58 2.56
C ARG A 74 -9.21 4.21 2.72
N ILE A 75 -8.44 4.26 1.63
CA ILE A 75 -7.00 3.99 1.62
C ILE A 75 -6.23 5.14 2.27
N GLN A 76 -6.68 6.38 2.08
CA GLN A 76 -6.18 7.52 2.85
C GLN A 76 -6.36 7.31 4.35
N LYS A 77 -7.56 6.93 4.81
CA LYS A 77 -7.83 6.66 6.24
C LYS A 77 -6.94 5.55 6.80
N ALA A 78 -6.75 4.49 6.01
CA ALA A 78 -5.84 3.40 6.32
C ALA A 78 -4.40 3.88 6.53
N LEU A 79 -3.88 4.69 5.61
CA LEU A 79 -2.54 5.27 5.69
C LEU A 79 -2.37 6.28 6.84
N ASP A 80 -3.39 7.10 7.10
CA ASP A 80 -3.40 8.01 8.24
C ASP A 80 -3.34 7.24 9.57
N ALA A 81 -4.02 6.10 9.67
CA ALA A 81 -3.92 5.22 10.83
C ALA A 81 -2.48 4.71 11.03
N VAL A 82 -1.81 4.26 9.96
CA VAL A 82 -0.39 3.85 10.01
C VAL A 82 0.49 4.98 10.56
N ARG A 83 0.30 6.21 10.07
CA ARG A 83 1.06 7.39 10.49
C ARG A 83 0.87 7.69 11.97
N VAL A 84 -0.38 7.71 12.44
CA VAL A 84 -0.73 8.04 13.83
C VAL A 84 -0.22 6.97 14.79
N ILE A 85 -0.38 5.70 14.42
CA ILE A 85 0.12 4.56 15.20
C ILE A 85 1.65 4.61 15.29
N GLY A 86 2.35 4.94 14.21
CA GLY A 86 3.82 4.95 14.18
C GLY A 86 4.49 6.10 14.91
N ASN A 87 3.85 7.27 15.00
CA ASN A 87 4.44 8.44 15.65
C ASN A 87 4.13 8.53 17.15
N ASN A 88 3.07 7.87 17.65
CA ASN A 88 2.67 7.96 19.06
C ASN A 88 3.36 6.94 19.98
N ALA A 89 4.16 6.02 19.44
CA ALA A 89 4.84 4.97 20.22
C ALA A 89 6.01 5.45 21.11
N VAL A 90 6.26 6.77 21.20
CA VAL A 90 7.47 7.34 21.83
C VAL A 90 7.27 8.56 22.75
N HIS A 91 6.04 9.02 22.99
CA HIS A 91 5.81 10.15 23.91
C HIS A 91 5.19 9.72 25.25
N PRO A 92 5.87 9.89 26.39
CA PRO A 92 5.28 9.68 27.71
C PRO A 92 4.14 10.68 27.94
N GLY A 93 2.89 10.20 28.10
CA GLY A 93 1.72 11.01 28.48
C GLY A 93 0.57 11.09 27.49
N SER A 94 0.69 10.53 26.28
CA SER A 94 -0.44 10.31 25.35
C SER A 94 -0.98 8.87 25.44
N ILE A 95 -2.14 8.60 24.83
CA ILE A 95 -2.75 7.26 24.73
C ILE A 95 -1.64 6.23 24.46
N ASP A 96 -1.50 5.23 25.34
CA ASP A 96 -0.47 4.18 25.29
C ASP A 96 -0.76 3.24 24.11
N LEU A 97 -0.58 3.75 22.88
CA LEU A 97 -0.54 2.99 21.64
C LEU A 97 0.83 2.33 21.59
N ARG A 98 1.01 1.28 22.38
CA ARG A 98 2.18 0.42 22.26
C ARG A 98 2.17 -0.17 20.86
N ASP A 99 3.33 -0.25 20.22
CA ASP A 99 3.54 -1.11 19.06
C ASP A 99 3.45 -2.58 19.53
N ASP A 100 2.24 -2.99 19.88
CA ASP A 100 1.87 -4.33 20.26
C ASP A 100 1.62 -5.19 19.02
N ARG A 101 1.44 -6.49 19.24
CA ARG A 101 1.24 -7.45 18.15
C ARG A 101 0.02 -7.11 17.29
N ALA A 102 -1.08 -6.71 17.92
CA ALA A 102 -2.32 -6.38 17.20
C ALA A 102 -2.14 -5.16 16.28
N THR A 103 -1.37 -4.19 16.75
CA THR A 103 -0.98 -3.00 15.99
C THR A 103 -0.10 -3.39 14.80
N ALA A 104 0.95 -4.18 15.02
CA ALA A 104 1.83 -4.65 13.96
C ALA A 104 1.09 -5.46 12.90
N GLU A 105 0.21 -6.39 13.30
CA GLU A 105 -0.65 -7.12 12.36
C GLU A 105 -1.57 -6.21 11.54
N SER A 106 -2.09 -5.15 12.16
CA SER A 106 -2.92 -4.18 11.44
C SER A 106 -2.10 -3.47 10.37
N LEU A 107 -0.84 -3.14 10.63
CA LEU A 107 0.07 -2.59 9.61
C LEU A 107 0.29 -3.57 8.45
N PHE A 108 0.48 -4.86 8.71
CA PHE A 108 0.59 -5.88 7.64
C PHE A 108 -0.65 -5.92 6.75
N ARG A 109 -1.84 -5.91 7.36
CA ARG A 109 -3.11 -5.88 6.62
C ARG A 109 -3.24 -4.61 5.78
N LEU A 110 -2.83 -3.47 6.31
CA LEU A 110 -2.87 -2.19 5.60
C LEU A 110 -1.89 -2.15 4.42
N LEU A 111 -0.67 -2.66 4.58
CA LEU A 111 0.29 -2.79 3.47
C LEU A 111 -0.24 -3.69 2.35
N ASN A 112 -0.83 -4.85 2.69
CA ASN A 112 -1.46 -5.71 1.68
C ASN A 112 -2.62 -5.03 0.97
N LEU A 113 -3.47 -4.29 1.71
CA LEU A 113 -4.57 -3.53 1.11
C LEU A 113 -4.05 -2.46 0.14
N LEU A 114 -2.94 -1.79 0.48
CA LEU A 114 -2.30 -0.81 -0.40
C LEU A 114 -1.78 -1.45 -1.67
N ALA A 115 -1.05 -2.56 -1.55
CA ALA A 115 -0.55 -3.32 -2.68
C ALA A 115 -1.69 -3.80 -3.59
N GLU A 116 -2.78 -4.31 -3.00
CA GLU A 116 -3.97 -4.73 -3.73
C GLU A 116 -4.55 -3.58 -4.55
N LYS A 117 -4.80 -2.43 -3.91
CA LYS A 117 -5.46 -1.30 -4.57
C LYS A 117 -4.59 -0.59 -5.59
N MET A 118 -3.29 -0.50 -5.34
CA MET A 118 -2.38 0.34 -6.12
C MET A 118 -1.56 -0.44 -7.14
N ILE A 119 -1.48 -1.76 -7.01
CA ILE A 119 -0.71 -2.62 -7.91
C ILE A 119 -1.58 -3.71 -8.52
N SER A 120 -2.16 -4.59 -7.69
CA SER A 120 -2.89 -5.77 -8.18
C SER A 120 -4.15 -5.40 -8.96
N GLU A 121 -4.98 -4.49 -8.44
CA GLU A 121 -6.21 -4.05 -9.12
C GLU A 121 -5.93 -3.36 -10.47
N PRO A 122 -5.05 -2.34 -10.56
CA PRO A 122 -4.67 -1.75 -11.84
C PRO A 122 -4.12 -2.77 -12.83
N LYS A 123 -3.22 -3.65 -12.38
CA LYS A 123 -2.65 -4.71 -13.21
C LYS A 123 -3.73 -5.64 -13.75
N HIS A 124 -4.67 -6.07 -12.91
CA HIS A 124 -5.76 -6.95 -13.34
C HIS A 124 -6.68 -6.26 -14.36
N VAL A 125 -7.00 -4.98 -14.14
CA VAL A 125 -7.80 -4.19 -15.09
C VAL A 125 -7.08 -4.08 -16.44
N ASP A 126 -5.78 -3.79 -16.44
CA ASP A 126 -4.96 -3.68 -17.64
C ASP A 126 -4.87 -5.01 -18.40
N GLU A 127 -4.71 -6.13 -17.68
CA GLU A 127 -4.71 -7.47 -18.26
C GLU A 127 -6.04 -7.79 -18.96
N VAL A 128 -7.18 -7.50 -18.31
CA VAL A 128 -8.51 -7.71 -18.90
C VAL A 128 -8.72 -6.79 -20.10
N TYR A 129 -8.31 -5.53 -20.01
CA TYR A 129 -8.41 -4.58 -21.13
C TYR A 129 -7.52 -4.99 -22.31
N ALA A 130 -6.34 -5.55 -22.04
CA ALA A 130 -5.42 -6.05 -23.05
C ALA A 130 -6.04 -7.20 -23.86
N MET A 131 -6.93 -8.00 -23.29
CA MET A 131 -7.65 -9.09 -23.99
C MET A 131 -8.66 -8.60 -25.02
N LEU A 132 -9.03 -7.31 -25.02
CA LEU A 132 -9.99 -6.78 -26.00
C LEU A 132 -9.38 -6.76 -27.41
N PRO A 133 -10.18 -7.06 -28.47
CA PRO A 133 -9.74 -6.90 -29.86
C PRO A 133 -9.39 -5.45 -30.19
N ASP A 134 -8.41 -5.24 -31.07
CA ASP A 134 -7.94 -3.89 -31.45
C ASP A 134 -9.06 -3.01 -32.01
N ALA A 135 -10.00 -3.60 -32.76
CA ALA A 135 -11.17 -2.89 -33.27
C ALA A 135 -12.06 -2.33 -32.14
N ALA A 136 -12.21 -3.06 -31.03
CA ALA A 136 -12.97 -2.60 -29.87
C ALA A 136 -12.21 -1.50 -29.12
N LYS A 137 -10.89 -1.63 -28.97
CA LYS A 137 -10.02 -0.58 -28.37
C LYS A 137 -10.09 0.72 -29.17
N ALA A 138 -9.97 0.67 -30.50
CA ALA A 138 -10.07 1.85 -31.37
C ALA A 138 -11.45 2.53 -31.31
N ALA A 139 -12.53 1.75 -31.17
CA ALA A 139 -13.88 2.28 -30.97
C ALA A 139 -14.02 3.01 -29.62
N ILE A 140 -13.44 2.46 -28.55
CA ILE A 140 -13.40 3.09 -27.22
C ILE A 140 -12.63 4.42 -27.28
N GLU A 141 -11.44 4.44 -27.89
CA GLU A 141 -10.64 5.66 -28.04
C GLU A 141 -11.38 6.76 -28.81
N THR A 142 -12.11 6.39 -29.86
CA THR A 142 -12.90 7.34 -30.66
C THR A 142 -14.06 7.91 -29.84
N ARG A 143 -14.75 7.07 -29.05
CA ARG A 143 -15.81 7.50 -28.14
C ARG A 143 -15.28 8.51 -27.11
N ASP A 144 -14.16 8.19 -26.48
CA ASP A 144 -13.61 9.00 -25.38
C ASP A 144 -13.07 10.35 -25.88
N LYS A 145 -12.45 10.39 -27.08
CA LYS A 145 -12.08 11.65 -27.76
C LYS A 145 -13.30 12.56 -27.97
N ASN A 146 -14.39 12.01 -28.51
CA ASN A 146 -15.61 12.76 -28.79
C ASN A 146 -16.29 13.32 -27.51
N GLN A 147 -16.18 12.62 -26.38
CA GLN A 147 -16.68 13.13 -25.09
C GLN A 147 -15.80 14.26 -24.55
N SER A 148 -14.47 14.14 -24.68
CA SER A 148 -13.53 15.17 -24.23
C SER A 148 -13.67 16.49 -25.01
N GLU A 149 -14.00 16.42 -26.30
CA GLU A 149 -14.25 17.60 -27.15
C GLU A 149 -15.56 18.30 -26.78
N LYS A 150 -16.62 17.52 -26.49
CA LYS A 150 -17.90 18.06 -26.01
C LYS A 150 -17.83 18.69 -24.62
N ALA A 151 -16.96 18.18 -23.74
CA ALA A 151 -16.77 18.76 -22.40
C ALA A 151 -15.97 20.08 -22.42
N LYS A 152 -15.34 20.43 -23.55
CA LYS A 152 -14.56 21.66 -23.74
C LYS A 152 -15.32 22.74 -24.53
N ALA A 153 -16.49 22.42 -25.08
CA ALA A 153 -17.39 23.33 -25.79
C ALA A 153 -18.46 23.87 -24.85
#